data_AF-A0A3B8WGJ0-F1
#
_entry.id   AF-A0A3B8WGJ0-F1
#
_cell.length_a   1.000
_cell.length_b   1.000
_cell.length_c   1.000
_cell.angle_alpha   90.00
_cell.angle_beta   90.00
_cell.angle_gamma   90.00
#
_symmetry.space_group_name_H-M   'P 1'
#
loop_
_entity.id
_entity.type
_entity.pdbx_description
1 polymer ?
#
loop_
_entity_poly.entity_id
_entity_poly.type
_entity_poly.pdbx_seq_one_letter_code
_entity_poly.pdbx_strand_id
1 'polypeptide(L)'
;GLNRHQPHSVILVPELAMALVNAGEQGALATDSFRFLAVGGGRVSPDLLARGRAMNLPLYEGYGLSECGSVVALNVPGAEREGTVGRPLSHVQVQVDDNQRILVRGNTHLGYLGDEPEDDGWLDTGDLGAISPEGFLAVNGRAKNLIITSFGRNISPEWLESELVQAVGAAQAVVFGDGEPQPSALLVVRDGRGPDKLRAALTTLNAGLPDYARLQAVYIRRQPLAQAEGHITANGRPVRHQIQADLPMLMAEAFPLFMNLSVPAGTSPQQTTPGVSNMAFFDRLQSETEQARAHVTGAPVIQAIREGRFDLEGYTWFLTQAYHHVKHTVPLMMACGGRLPERLEFVRKALVEYIEEEYGHHEWILNDLEACGEDKEAIRHGQPDTSIELMVAYLYDRIQRGNPAAFFGMVQVLEGTSIELATPLGEAIQKQLGLPNQAFSYLYSHGALDQDHFEFFRNLMNDITDPEDQQAIIEAARMVYRLYGDMLHSIPLRAHGKEQRHEAA
;
A
#
# COMPACT_ATOMS: atom_id res chain seq x y z
N GLY A 1 -3.56 -38.14 -16.45
CA GLY A 1 -2.37 -38.77 -15.84
C GLY A 1 -2.74 -39.53 -14.58
N LEU A 2 -3.10 -38.81 -13.51
CA LEU A 2 -3.39 -39.39 -12.19
C LEU A 2 -4.49 -40.46 -12.22
N ASN A 3 -5.64 -40.23 -12.85
CA ASN A 3 -6.71 -41.25 -12.98
C ASN A 3 -6.26 -42.53 -13.68
N ARG A 4 -5.28 -42.44 -14.59
CA ARG A 4 -4.75 -43.61 -15.32
C ARG A 4 -3.77 -44.41 -14.48
N HIS A 5 -2.89 -43.72 -13.74
CA HIS A 5 -1.80 -44.35 -13.00
C HIS A 5 -2.15 -44.68 -11.54
N GLN A 6 -3.19 -44.05 -11.00
CA GLN A 6 -3.71 -44.26 -9.64
C GLN A 6 -2.59 -44.35 -8.57
N PRO A 7 -1.75 -43.30 -8.45
CA PRO A 7 -0.65 -43.34 -7.51
C PRO A 7 -1.17 -43.38 -6.07
N HIS A 8 -0.43 -44.08 -5.22
CA HIS A 8 -0.74 -44.17 -3.79
C HIS A 8 -0.17 -43.02 -2.98
N SER A 9 0.90 -42.38 -3.46
CA SER A 9 1.59 -41.31 -2.75
C SER A 9 2.02 -40.22 -3.72
N VAL A 10 1.87 -38.96 -3.30
CA VAL A 10 2.32 -37.77 -4.05
C VAL A 10 2.83 -36.71 -3.08
N ILE A 11 3.89 -36.01 -3.45
CA ILE A 11 4.40 -34.83 -2.74
C ILE A 11 3.98 -33.61 -3.53
N LEU A 12 3.36 -32.65 -2.85
CA LEU A 12 2.68 -31.51 -3.45
C LEU A 12 3.15 -30.21 -2.78
N VAL A 13 3.19 -29.15 -3.59
CA VAL A 13 3.12 -27.77 -3.08
C VAL A 13 1.64 -27.39 -2.88
N PRO A 14 1.31 -26.38 -2.06
CA PRO A 14 -0.07 -26.02 -1.74
C PRO A 14 -0.94 -25.76 -2.99
N GLU A 15 -0.38 -25.17 -4.04
CA GLU A 15 -1.09 -24.85 -5.28
C GLU A 15 -1.50 -26.12 -6.04
N LEU A 16 -0.63 -27.12 -6.07
CA LEU A 16 -0.93 -28.42 -6.69
C LEU A 16 -1.93 -29.22 -5.84
N ALA A 17 -1.84 -29.12 -4.51
CA ALA A 17 -2.83 -29.70 -3.61
C ALA A 17 -4.21 -29.06 -3.84
N MET A 18 -4.30 -27.74 -3.97
CA MET A 18 -5.53 -27.04 -4.30
C MET A 18 -6.11 -27.47 -5.66
N ALA A 19 -5.27 -27.61 -6.69
CA ALA A 19 -5.71 -28.13 -7.97
C ALA A 19 -6.27 -29.57 -7.88
N LEU A 20 -5.64 -30.42 -7.06
CA LEU A 20 -6.09 -31.79 -6.80
C LEU A 20 -7.45 -31.81 -6.09
N VAL A 21 -7.60 -30.99 -5.04
CA VAL A 21 -8.85 -30.85 -4.28
C VAL A 21 -9.97 -30.36 -5.18
N ASN A 22 -9.75 -29.30 -5.95
CA ASN A 22 -10.74 -28.77 -6.91
C ASN A 22 -11.14 -29.82 -7.95
N ALA A 23 -10.20 -30.63 -8.45
CA ALA A 23 -10.50 -31.72 -9.38
C ALA A 23 -11.32 -32.84 -8.72
N GLY A 24 -11.06 -33.14 -7.44
CA GLY A 24 -11.85 -34.07 -6.64
C GLY A 24 -13.29 -33.57 -6.44
N GLU A 25 -13.46 -32.32 -6.03
CA GLU A 25 -14.77 -31.68 -5.83
C GLU A 25 -15.60 -31.64 -7.13
N GLN A 26 -14.95 -31.52 -8.28
CA GLN A 26 -15.59 -31.54 -9.61
C GLN A 26 -15.86 -32.96 -10.13
N GLY A 27 -15.46 -34.01 -9.40
CA GLY A 27 -15.56 -35.40 -9.84
C GLY A 27 -14.63 -35.75 -11.02
N ALA A 28 -13.66 -34.90 -11.32
CA ALA A 28 -12.69 -35.10 -12.41
C ALA A 28 -11.50 -35.98 -12.00
N LEU A 29 -11.32 -36.21 -10.70
CA LEU A 29 -10.23 -37.02 -10.12
C LEU A 29 -10.81 -38.20 -9.32
N ALA A 30 -10.30 -39.40 -9.58
CA ALA A 30 -10.53 -40.55 -8.71
C ALA A 30 -9.64 -40.45 -7.47
N THR A 31 -10.24 -40.39 -6.28
CA THR A 31 -9.50 -40.12 -5.03
C THR A 31 -9.15 -41.38 -4.24
N ASP A 32 -9.84 -42.50 -4.49
CA ASP A 32 -9.75 -43.74 -3.70
C ASP A 32 -8.34 -44.39 -3.66
N SER A 33 -7.50 -44.16 -4.67
CA SER A 33 -6.17 -44.78 -4.72
C SER A 33 -5.15 -44.11 -3.78
N PHE A 34 -5.40 -42.86 -3.38
CA PHE A 34 -4.45 -42.11 -2.57
C PHE A 34 -4.42 -42.63 -1.13
N ARG A 35 -3.21 -42.89 -0.63
CA ARG A 35 -2.97 -43.31 0.76
C ARG A 35 -2.18 -42.26 1.55
N PHE A 36 -1.39 -41.45 0.87
CA PHE A 36 -0.56 -40.43 1.51
C PHE A 36 -0.26 -39.27 0.57
N LEU A 37 -0.65 -38.06 0.93
CA LEU A 37 -0.36 -36.86 0.14
C LEU A 37 0.34 -35.85 1.03
N ALA A 38 1.68 -35.76 0.91
CA ALA A 38 2.42 -34.73 1.63
C ALA A 38 2.25 -33.38 0.94
N VAL A 39 1.93 -32.35 1.73
CA VAL A 39 1.84 -30.97 1.26
C VAL A 39 2.82 -30.13 2.06
N GLY A 40 3.71 -29.42 1.37
CA GLY A 40 4.72 -28.59 2.02
C GLY A 40 5.38 -27.62 1.06
N GLY A 41 6.48 -27.00 1.49
CA GLY A 41 7.20 -26.01 0.66
C GLY A 41 6.54 -24.62 0.62
N GLY A 42 5.44 -24.42 1.33
CA GLY A 42 4.75 -23.14 1.54
C GLY A 42 3.74 -23.27 2.66
N ARG A 43 3.12 -22.16 3.08
CA ARG A 43 2.06 -22.18 4.10
C ARG A 43 0.83 -22.90 3.54
N VAL A 44 0.38 -23.95 4.24
CA VAL A 44 -0.85 -24.67 3.90
C VAL A 44 -2.00 -24.08 4.71
N SER A 45 -3.10 -23.69 4.06
CA SER A 45 -4.29 -23.25 4.77
C SER A 45 -5.01 -24.44 5.41
N PRO A 46 -5.48 -24.33 6.66
CA PRO A 46 -6.31 -25.37 7.29
C PRO A 46 -7.55 -25.74 6.47
N ASP A 47 -8.16 -24.75 5.79
CA ASP A 47 -9.34 -24.97 4.94
C ASP A 47 -9.03 -25.91 3.76
N LEU A 48 -7.85 -25.77 3.14
CA LEU A 48 -7.43 -26.65 2.05
C LEU A 48 -7.30 -28.11 2.53
N LEU A 49 -6.73 -28.33 3.72
CA LEU A 49 -6.62 -29.66 4.32
C LEU A 49 -8.01 -30.24 4.63
N ALA A 50 -8.91 -29.43 5.18
CA ALA A 50 -10.28 -29.82 5.50
C ALA A 50 -11.07 -30.22 4.24
N ARG A 51 -11.02 -29.40 3.18
CA ARG A 51 -11.66 -29.67 1.88
C ARG A 51 -11.11 -30.94 1.23
N GLY A 52 -9.80 -31.14 1.27
CA GLY A 52 -9.20 -32.38 0.76
C GLY A 52 -9.67 -33.62 1.52
N ARG A 53 -9.70 -33.57 2.87
CA ARG A 53 -10.22 -34.66 3.68
C ARG A 53 -11.69 -34.97 3.37
N ALA A 54 -12.51 -33.95 3.12
CA ALA A 54 -13.90 -34.14 2.70
C ALA A 54 -14.03 -34.89 1.36
N MET A 55 -13.01 -34.82 0.50
CA MET A 55 -12.91 -35.57 -0.77
C MET A 55 -12.16 -36.91 -0.65
N ASN A 56 -11.94 -37.41 0.57
CA ASN A 56 -11.12 -38.59 0.86
C ASN A 56 -9.66 -38.47 0.38
N LEU A 57 -9.13 -37.25 0.27
CA LEU A 57 -7.72 -37.03 -0.03
C LEU A 57 -6.93 -37.00 1.29
N PRO A 58 -5.98 -37.92 1.52
CA PRO A 58 -5.22 -38.00 2.76
C PRO A 58 -4.07 -36.99 2.75
N LEU A 59 -4.41 -35.70 2.84
CA LEU A 59 -3.46 -34.58 2.85
C LEU A 59 -2.81 -34.45 4.24
N TYR A 60 -1.48 -34.42 4.26
CA TYR A 60 -0.67 -34.25 5.45
C TYR A 60 0.32 -33.12 5.25
N GLU A 61 0.21 -32.09 6.10
CA GLU A 61 1.13 -30.97 6.08
C GLU A 61 2.51 -31.38 6.63
N GLY A 62 3.57 -30.92 5.96
CA GLY A 62 4.95 -31.11 6.38
C GLY A 62 5.81 -29.87 6.14
N TYR A 63 6.90 -29.79 6.90
CA TYR A 63 7.88 -28.71 6.83
C TYR A 63 9.23 -29.23 6.38
N GLY A 64 9.91 -28.41 5.58
CA GLY A 64 11.10 -28.82 4.89
C GLY A 64 11.81 -27.69 4.17
N LEU A 65 13.11 -27.85 4.02
CA LEU A 65 14.03 -26.95 3.34
C LEU A 65 15.21 -27.75 2.79
N SER A 66 15.85 -27.23 1.74
CA SER A 66 16.96 -27.91 1.06
C SER A 66 18.14 -28.12 2.00
N GLU A 67 18.37 -27.13 2.86
CA GLU A 67 19.42 -27.04 3.86
C GLU A 67 19.37 -28.19 4.89
N CYS A 68 18.19 -28.81 5.07
CA CYS A 68 17.98 -29.91 6.01
C CYS A 68 17.71 -31.27 5.33
N GLY A 69 18.07 -31.41 4.05
CA GLY A 69 17.84 -32.66 3.32
C GLY A 69 16.35 -32.93 3.06
N SER A 70 15.62 -31.89 2.65
CA SER A 70 14.21 -31.90 2.26
C SER A 70 13.20 -31.85 3.40
N VAL A 71 12.96 -32.91 4.17
CA VAL A 71 11.83 -32.95 5.12
C VAL A 71 12.32 -32.93 6.57
N VAL A 72 11.89 -31.94 7.33
CA VAL A 72 12.24 -31.76 8.75
C VAL A 72 11.16 -32.34 9.67
N ALA A 73 9.89 -31.99 9.42
CA ALA A 73 8.76 -32.45 10.21
C ALA A 73 7.59 -32.82 9.29
N LEU A 74 6.77 -33.77 9.71
CA LEU A 74 5.68 -34.27 8.87
C LEU A 74 4.52 -34.78 9.73
N ASN A 75 3.29 -34.37 9.40
CA ASN A 75 2.10 -35.05 9.87
C ASN A 75 1.98 -36.40 9.18
N VAL A 76 1.59 -37.43 9.90
CA VAL A 76 1.44 -38.79 9.35
C VAL A 76 0.11 -39.38 9.79
N PRO A 77 -0.45 -40.36 9.05
CA PRO A 77 -1.71 -40.99 9.40
C PRO A 77 -1.73 -41.50 10.85
N GLY A 78 -2.69 -41.02 11.65
CA GLY A 78 -2.88 -41.42 13.05
C GLY A 78 -1.98 -40.70 14.06
N ALA A 79 -1.15 -39.77 13.61
CA ALA A 79 -0.31 -38.92 14.45
C ALA A 79 -0.17 -37.50 13.85
N GLU A 80 -1.28 -36.95 13.39
CA GLU A 80 -1.41 -35.59 12.88
C GLU A 80 -2.02 -34.63 13.91
N ARG A 81 -1.67 -33.35 13.81
CA ARG A 81 -2.30 -32.29 14.61
C ARG A 81 -2.55 -31.05 13.75
N GLU A 82 -3.79 -30.60 13.74
CA GLU A 82 -4.20 -29.40 13.02
C GLU A 82 -3.45 -28.16 13.52
N GLY A 83 -3.06 -27.29 12.59
CA GLY A 83 -2.24 -26.11 12.88
C GLY A 83 -0.75 -26.40 13.11
N THR A 84 -0.30 -27.63 12.89
CA THR A 84 1.10 -28.04 13.03
C THR A 84 1.59 -28.70 11.75
N VAL A 85 2.90 -28.71 11.52
CA VAL A 85 3.57 -29.41 10.42
C VAL A 85 3.96 -30.85 10.82
N GLY A 86 3.44 -31.34 11.94
CA GLY A 86 3.72 -32.65 12.50
C GLY A 86 4.93 -32.70 13.42
N ARG A 87 5.51 -33.88 13.60
CA ARG A 87 6.66 -34.09 14.47
C ARG A 87 7.96 -34.08 13.67
N PRO A 88 9.08 -33.59 14.25
CA PRO A 88 10.40 -33.77 13.67
C PRO A 88 10.68 -35.23 13.32
N LEU A 89 11.26 -35.46 12.14
CA LEU A 89 11.65 -36.80 11.69
C LEU A 89 12.89 -37.27 12.45
N SER A 90 13.05 -38.59 12.61
CA SER A 90 14.08 -39.20 13.47
C SER A 90 15.53 -38.92 13.09
N HIS A 91 15.76 -38.38 11.88
CA HIS A 91 17.10 -38.07 11.36
C HIS A 91 17.53 -36.62 11.67
N VAL A 92 16.64 -35.79 12.22
CA VAL A 92 16.93 -34.40 12.59
C VAL A 92 16.58 -34.13 14.05
N GLN A 93 17.27 -33.16 14.64
CA GLN A 93 16.93 -32.55 15.92
C GLN A 93 16.38 -31.16 15.64
N VAL A 94 15.30 -30.78 16.32
CA VAL A 94 14.67 -29.46 16.18
C VAL A 94 14.50 -28.86 17.56
N GLN A 95 14.84 -27.58 17.69
CA GLN A 95 14.51 -26.77 18.85
C GLN A 95 13.98 -25.42 18.39
N VAL A 96 13.31 -24.71 19.30
CA VAL A 96 12.83 -23.36 19.10
C VAL A 96 13.44 -22.48 20.19
N ASP A 97 14.10 -21.39 19.79
CA ASP A 97 14.76 -20.48 20.74
C ASP A 97 13.78 -19.46 21.37
N ASP A 98 14.31 -18.60 22.25
CA ASP A 98 13.51 -17.57 22.95
C ASP A 98 12.90 -16.53 22.00
N ASN A 99 13.46 -16.36 20.80
CA ASN A 99 12.95 -15.49 19.73
C ASN A 99 12.02 -16.25 18.77
N GLN A 100 11.60 -17.46 19.13
CA GLN A 100 10.75 -18.35 18.34
C GLN A 100 11.41 -18.85 17.04
N ARG A 101 12.73 -18.76 16.90
CA ARG A 101 13.49 -19.23 15.73
C ARG A 101 13.55 -20.74 15.73
N ILE A 102 13.23 -21.36 14.59
CA ILE A 102 13.40 -22.81 14.41
C ILE A 102 14.86 -23.10 14.10
N LEU A 103 15.49 -23.91 14.95
CA LEU A 103 16.86 -24.38 14.77
C LEU A 103 16.85 -25.88 14.47
N VAL A 104 17.62 -26.29 13.46
CA VAL A 104 17.68 -27.70 13.03
C VAL A 104 19.12 -28.21 13.03
N ARG A 105 19.33 -29.46 13.42
CA ARG A 105 20.65 -30.13 13.38
C ARG A 105 20.51 -31.59 12.92
N GLY A 106 21.56 -32.14 12.31
CA GLY A 106 21.74 -33.59 12.08
C GLY A 106 21.57 -34.08 10.65
N ASN A 107 21.15 -33.21 9.73
CA ASN A 107 21.10 -33.53 8.30
C ASN A 107 21.32 -32.26 7.47
N THR A 108 22.43 -31.58 7.70
CA THR A 108 22.80 -30.39 6.94
C THR A 108 23.27 -30.81 5.55
N HIS A 109 22.74 -30.15 4.53
CA HIS A 109 23.25 -30.29 3.17
C HIS A 109 24.76 -29.96 3.12
N LEU A 110 25.47 -30.38 2.08
CA LEU A 110 26.90 -30.05 1.93
C LEU A 110 27.15 -28.61 1.44
N GLY A 111 26.15 -27.74 1.48
CA GLY A 111 26.12 -26.44 0.81
C GLY A 111 25.59 -26.51 -0.63
N TYR A 112 25.34 -25.36 -1.23
CA TYR A 112 25.04 -25.27 -2.67
C TYR A 112 26.32 -25.39 -3.50
N LEU A 113 26.18 -25.74 -4.78
CA LEU A 113 27.32 -25.87 -5.68
C LEU A 113 28.06 -24.53 -5.80
N GLY A 114 29.27 -24.46 -5.25
CA GLY A 114 30.12 -23.26 -5.24
C GLY A 114 30.32 -22.65 -3.86
N ASP A 115 29.54 -23.07 -2.87
CA ASP A 115 29.69 -22.63 -1.48
C ASP A 115 30.70 -23.50 -0.73
N GLU A 116 31.29 -22.95 0.34
CA GLU A 116 32.04 -23.76 1.30
C GLU A 116 31.08 -24.66 2.10
N PRO A 117 31.46 -25.91 2.43
CA PRO A 117 30.60 -26.80 3.20
C PRO A 117 30.29 -26.19 4.58
N GLU A 118 29.02 -26.20 4.97
CA GLU A 118 28.61 -25.75 6.30
C GLU A 118 28.95 -26.80 7.38
N ASP A 119 29.26 -26.32 8.59
CA ASP A 119 29.50 -27.16 9.77
C ASP A 119 28.22 -27.90 10.21
N ASP A 120 28.37 -29.06 10.88
CA ASP A 120 27.27 -29.87 11.46
C ASP A 120 26.67 -29.24 12.76
N GLY A 121 26.52 -27.91 12.74
CA GLY A 121 25.99 -27.10 13.84
C GLY A 121 24.46 -27.04 13.84
N TRP A 122 23.93 -26.19 14.73
CA TRP A 122 22.53 -25.78 14.65
C TRP A 122 22.36 -24.78 13.52
N LEU A 123 21.61 -25.16 12.48
CA LEU A 123 21.19 -24.29 11.41
C LEU A 123 20.03 -23.40 11.89
N ASP A 124 20.20 -22.08 11.80
CA ASP A 124 19.08 -21.15 11.88
C ASP A 124 18.35 -21.11 10.53
N THR A 125 17.13 -21.65 10.50
CA THR A 125 16.38 -21.80 9.23
C THR A 125 15.85 -20.47 8.68
N GLY A 126 15.85 -19.41 9.48
CA GLY A 126 15.16 -18.17 9.15
C GLY A 126 13.66 -18.17 9.51
N ASP A 127 13.10 -19.33 9.86
CA ASP A 127 11.66 -19.49 10.11
C ASP A 127 11.32 -19.39 11.59
N LEU A 128 10.10 -18.95 11.86
CA LEU A 128 9.54 -18.80 13.20
C LEU A 128 8.60 -19.97 13.49
N GLY A 129 8.50 -20.40 14.75
CA GLY A 129 7.66 -21.52 15.12
C GLY A 129 7.52 -21.75 16.62
N ALA A 130 6.84 -22.85 16.95
CA ALA A 130 6.68 -23.31 18.32
C ALA A 130 6.61 -24.84 18.35
N ILE A 131 7.14 -25.46 19.42
CA ILE A 131 7.01 -26.90 19.67
C ILE A 131 6.03 -27.11 20.82
N SER A 132 5.00 -27.92 20.59
CA SER A 132 4.04 -28.28 21.62
C SER A 132 4.65 -29.25 22.64
N PRO A 133 4.11 -29.36 23.86
CA PRO A 133 4.58 -30.33 24.87
C PRO A 133 4.57 -31.79 24.36
N GLU A 134 3.69 -32.11 23.41
CA GLU A 134 3.57 -33.42 22.78
C GLU A 134 4.50 -33.60 21.56
N GLY A 135 5.40 -32.64 21.30
CA GLY A 135 6.45 -32.72 20.29
C GLY A 135 6.04 -32.32 18.87
N PHE A 136 4.89 -31.67 18.69
CA PHE A 136 4.45 -31.18 17.37
C PHE A 136 5.03 -29.80 17.08
N LEU A 137 5.60 -29.62 15.90
CA LEU A 137 6.15 -28.35 15.43
C LEU A 137 5.07 -27.56 14.68
N ALA A 138 4.91 -26.28 15.01
CA ALA A 138 4.16 -25.31 14.22
C ALA A 138 5.15 -24.32 13.57
N VAL A 139 4.90 -23.97 12.32
CA VAL A 139 5.67 -22.94 11.59
C VAL A 139 4.79 -21.71 11.49
N ASN A 140 5.28 -20.55 11.91
CA ASN A 140 4.52 -19.30 12.11
C ASN A 140 4.95 -18.16 11.18
N GLY A 141 5.74 -18.47 10.14
CA GLY A 141 6.22 -17.50 9.15
C GLY A 141 7.73 -17.42 9.13
N ARG A 142 8.27 -16.39 8.46
CA ARG A 142 9.71 -16.17 8.33
C ARG A 142 10.09 -14.83 8.94
N ALA A 143 11.11 -14.80 9.81
CA ALA A 143 11.41 -13.61 10.61
C ALA A 143 11.68 -12.36 9.75
N LYS A 144 12.44 -12.53 8.66
CA LYS A 144 12.78 -11.43 7.74
C LYS A 144 11.60 -10.92 6.90
N ASN A 145 10.48 -11.64 6.89
CA ASN A 145 9.30 -11.29 6.10
C ASN A 145 8.16 -10.72 6.97
N LEU A 146 8.32 -10.68 8.29
CA LEU A 146 7.28 -10.16 9.16
C LEU A 146 6.94 -8.72 8.79
N ILE A 147 5.64 -8.46 8.71
CA ILE A 147 5.09 -7.11 8.65
C ILE A 147 4.85 -6.67 10.09
N ILE A 148 5.37 -5.51 10.46
CA ILE A 148 5.15 -4.87 11.75
C ILE A 148 4.23 -3.69 11.51
N THR A 149 3.00 -3.76 12.03
CA THR A 149 2.05 -2.63 11.90
C THR A 149 2.57 -1.40 12.65
N SER A 150 2.03 -0.20 12.39
CA SER A 150 2.31 1.01 13.19
C SER A 150 2.08 0.81 14.69
N PHE A 151 1.13 -0.05 15.06
CA PHE A 151 0.85 -0.46 16.44
C PHE A 151 1.78 -1.54 17.02
N GLY A 152 2.85 -1.92 16.31
CA GLY A 152 3.84 -2.91 16.76
C GLY A 152 3.35 -4.37 16.75
N ARG A 153 2.33 -4.71 15.96
CA ARG A 153 1.86 -6.11 15.81
C ARG A 153 2.60 -6.80 14.67
N ASN A 154 3.12 -7.99 14.96
CA ASN A 154 3.78 -8.84 13.97
C ASN A 154 2.75 -9.66 13.19
N ILE A 155 2.81 -9.59 11.88
CA ILE A 155 1.97 -10.33 10.94
C ILE A 155 2.87 -11.14 10.02
N SER A 156 2.63 -12.45 9.94
CA SER A 156 3.20 -13.25 8.85
C SER A 156 2.36 -13.01 7.59
N PRO A 157 2.91 -12.37 6.55
CA PRO A 157 2.18 -12.17 5.29
C PRO A 157 1.81 -13.51 4.63
N GLU A 158 2.64 -14.55 4.78
CA GLU A 158 2.38 -15.88 4.20
C GLU A 158 1.09 -16.51 4.69
N TRP A 159 0.70 -16.23 5.94
CA TRP A 159 -0.59 -16.68 6.47
C TRP A 159 -1.74 -16.01 5.74
N LEU A 160 -1.76 -14.67 5.66
CA LEU A 160 -2.80 -13.92 4.98
C LEU A 160 -2.86 -14.24 3.47
N GLU A 161 -1.71 -14.40 2.82
CA GLU A 161 -1.62 -14.80 1.41
C GLU A 161 -2.27 -16.15 1.14
N SER A 162 -2.03 -17.15 2.02
CA SER A 162 -2.64 -18.47 1.90
C SER A 162 -4.16 -18.42 2.06
N GLU A 163 -4.65 -17.66 3.04
CA GLU A 163 -6.08 -17.45 3.27
C GLU A 163 -6.74 -16.72 2.09
N LEU A 164 -6.08 -15.71 1.53
CA LEU A 164 -6.55 -14.98 0.35
C LEU A 164 -6.65 -15.88 -0.88
N VAL A 165 -5.61 -16.67 -1.15
CA VAL A 165 -5.59 -17.64 -2.26
C VAL A 165 -6.74 -18.63 -2.12
N GLN A 166 -7.00 -19.16 -0.92
CA GLN A 166 -8.13 -20.07 -0.70
C GLN A 166 -9.49 -19.39 -0.88
N ALA A 167 -9.70 -18.25 -0.21
CA ALA A 167 -11.00 -17.60 -0.16
C ALA A 167 -11.50 -17.16 -1.55
N VAL A 168 -10.59 -16.72 -2.41
CA VAL A 168 -10.97 -16.18 -3.73
C VAL A 168 -10.47 -17.02 -4.90
N GLY A 169 -9.68 -18.07 -4.68
CA GLY A 169 -9.03 -18.81 -5.76
C GLY A 169 -8.04 -17.94 -6.55
N ALA A 170 -7.32 -17.03 -5.87
CA ALA A 170 -6.31 -16.22 -6.52
C ALA A 170 -5.16 -17.09 -7.04
N ALA A 171 -4.59 -16.73 -8.19
CA ALA A 171 -3.40 -17.39 -8.71
C ALA A 171 -2.14 -17.01 -7.94
N GLN A 172 -2.05 -15.75 -7.48
CA GLN A 172 -0.96 -15.23 -6.67
C GLN A 172 -1.53 -14.22 -5.68
N ALA A 173 -0.98 -14.17 -4.47
CA ALA A 173 -1.29 -13.17 -3.47
C ALA A 173 0.01 -12.66 -2.84
N VAL A 174 0.13 -11.36 -2.63
CA VAL A 174 1.25 -10.74 -1.92
C VAL A 174 0.69 -9.74 -0.93
N VAL A 175 0.99 -9.92 0.35
CA VAL A 175 0.59 -9.00 1.42
C VAL A 175 1.75 -8.06 1.73
N PHE A 176 1.42 -6.78 1.92
CA PHE A 176 2.34 -5.67 2.14
C PHE A 176 1.74 -4.65 3.13
N GLY A 177 2.49 -3.58 3.44
CA GLY A 177 2.09 -2.54 4.40
C GLY A 177 2.85 -2.63 5.72
N ASP A 178 4.17 -2.82 5.64
CA ASP A 178 5.04 -2.68 6.81
C ASP A 178 5.03 -1.23 7.30
N GLY A 179 4.89 -1.03 8.61
CA GLY A 179 4.70 0.28 9.22
C GLY A 179 3.27 0.83 9.16
N GLU A 180 2.35 0.20 8.41
CA GLU A 180 0.97 0.67 8.26
C GLU A 180 0.06 0.19 9.42
N PRO A 181 -1.06 0.88 9.74
CA PRO A 181 -2.03 0.43 10.74
C PRO A 181 -2.65 -0.94 10.42
N GLN A 182 -2.88 -1.20 9.13
CA GLN A 182 -3.49 -2.42 8.61
C GLN A 182 -2.79 -2.85 7.31
N PRO A 183 -2.57 -4.16 7.09
CA PRO A 183 -1.94 -4.64 5.87
C PRO A 183 -2.81 -4.43 4.64
N SER A 184 -2.19 -4.42 3.46
CA SER A 184 -2.85 -4.45 2.15
C SER A 184 -2.42 -5.69 1.37
N ALA A 185 -3.17 -6.07 0.34
CA ALA A 185 -2.82 -7.22 -0.49
C ALA A 185 -2.88 -6.91 -1.99
N LEU A 186 -1.96 -7.48 -2.75
CA LEU A 186 -1.99 -7.57 -4.20
C LEU A 186 -2.45 -8.98 -4.59
N LEU A 187 -3.52 -9.09 -5.39
CA LEU A 187 -4.07 -10.37 -5.85
C LEU A 187 -4.01 -10.48 -7.37
N VAL A 188 -3.54 -11.62 -7.86
CA VAL A 188 -3.63 -11.98 -9.28
C VAL A 188 -4.77 -12.98 -9.46
N VAL A 189 -5.77 -12.65 -10.27
CA VAL A 189 -6.93 -13.50 -10.57
C VAL A 189 -7.02 -13.80 -12.05
N ARG A 190 -7.08 -15.10 -12.41
CA ARG A 190 -7.04 -15.56 -13.80
C ARG A 190 -8.41 -15.78 -14.42
N ASP A 191 -9.44 -16.02 -13.61
CA ASP A 191 -10.79 -16.18 -14.10
C ASP A 191 -11.46 -14.80 -14.20
N GLY A 192 -12.05 -14.47 -15.35
CA GLY A 192 -12.60 -13.15 -15.67
C GLY A 192 -13.75 -12.64 -14.79
N ARG A 193 -13.95 -13.21 -13.58
CA ARG A 193 -14.89 -12.77 -12.56
C ARG A 193 -14.70 -11.28 -12.27
N GLY A 194 -15.78 -10.51 -12.34
CA GLY A 194 -15.77 -9.09 -12.01
C GLY A 194 -15.45 -8.83 -10.53
N PRO A 195 -15.01 -7.61 -10.19
CA PRO A 195 -14.60 -7.24 -8.83
C PRO A 195 -15.65 -7.50 -7.74
N ASP A 196 -16.95 -7.39 -8.05
CA ASP A 196 -18.03 -7.59 -7.07
C ASP A 196 -18.07 -9.00 -6.47
N LYS A 197 -17.78 -10.03 -7.29
CA LYS A 197 -17.72 -11.41 -6.80
C LYS A 197 -16.53 -11.65 -5.88
N LEU A 198 -15.42 -10.96 -6.14
CA LEU A 198 -14.23 -11.01 -5.30
C LEU A 198 -14.47 -10.25 -4.00
N ARG A 199 -15.11 -9.06 -4.06
CA ARG A 199 -15.45 -8.26 -2.88
C ARG A 199 -16.22 -9.05 -1.84
N ALA A 200 -17.29 -9.77 -2.20
CA ALA A 200 -18.08 -10.53 -1.24
C ALA A 200 -17.26 -11.60 -0.48
N ALA A 201 -16.43 -12.35 -1.20
CA ALA A 201 -15.55 -13.36 -0.60
C ALA A 201 -14.46 -12.72 0.28
N LEU A 202 -13.83 -11.64 -0.20
CA LEU A 202 -12.84 -10.89 0.56
C LEU A 202 -13.43 -10.26 1.82
N THR A 203 -14.64 -9.70 1.77
CA THR A 203 -15.29 -9.10 2.94
C THR A 203 -15.58 -10.15 4.00
N THR A 204 -16.04 -11.33 3.58
CA THR A 204 -16.28 -12.46 4.49
C THR A 204 -14.98 -12.92 5.15
N LEU A 205 -13.91 -13.09 4.37
CA LEU A 205 -12.58 -13.41 4.89
C LEU A 205 -12.12 -12.35 5.88
N ASN A 206 -12.16 -11.07 5.48
CA ASN A 206 -11.62 -9.96 6.27
C ASN A 206 -12.35 -9.77 7.61
N ALA A 207 -13.66 -10.03 7.65
CA ALA A 207 -14.43 -10.02 8.89
C ALA A 207 -14.01 -11.13 9.86
N GLY A 208 -13.54 -12.27 9.35
CA GLY A 208 -13.03 -13.39 10.14
C GLY A 208 -11.59 -13.22 10.64
N LEU A 209 -10.85 -12.25 10.11
CA LEU A 209 -9.49 -11.95 10.54
C LEU A 209 -9.48 -11.20 11.88
N PRO A 210 -8.48 -11.45 12.75
CA PRO A 210 -8.18 -10.59 13.90
C PRO A 210 -8.04 -9.14 13.48
N ASP A 211 -8.44 -8.20 14.35
CA ASP A 211 -8.50 -6.77 14.02
C ASP A 211 -7.18 -6.22 13.44
N TYR A 212 -6.03 -6.66 13.97
CA TYR A 212 -4.71 -6.24 13.53
C TYR A 212 -4.31 -6.79 12.15
N ALA A 213 -4.94 -7.87 11.69
CA ALA A 213 -4.64 -8.54 10.44
C ALA A 213 -5.66 -8.24 9.34
N ARG A 214 -6.71 -7.47 9.65
CA ARG A 214 -7.70 -7.05 8.66
C ARG A 214 -7.01 -6.21 7.59
N LEU A 215 -7.25 -6.59 6.34
CA LEU A 215 -6.77 -5.88 5.17
C LEU A 215 -7.53 -4.56 5.04
N GLN A 216 -6.81 -3.46 4.84
CA GLN A 216 -7.42 -2.16 4.51
C GLN A 216 -7.84 -2.10 3.03
N ALA A 217 -7.00 -2.65 2.15
CA ALA A 217 -7.18 -2.63 0.71
C ALA A 217 -6.67 -3.90 0.04
N VAL A 218 -7.32 -4.26 -1.06
CA VAL A 218 -6.95 -5.38 -1.93
C VAL A 218 -6.88 -4.90 -3.37
N TYR A 219 -5.71 -4.99 -3.98
CA TYR A 219 -5.42 -4.57 -5.35
C TYR A 219 -5.49 -5.76 -6.29
N ILE A 220 -6.49 -5.80 -7.17
CA ILE A 220 -6.75 -6.93 -8.06
C ILE A 220 -6.08 -6.69 -9.41
N ARG A 221 -5.13 -7.56 -9.77
CA ARG A 221 -4.46 -7.62 -11.07
C ARG A 221 -4.94 -8.80 -11.89
N ARG A 222 -4.89 -8.62 -13.22
CA ARG A 222 -5.05 -9.70 -14.22
C ARG A 222 -3.72 -10.22 -14.72
N GLN A 223 -2.72 -9.34 -14.77
CA GLN A 223 -1.38 -9.69 -15.18
C GLN A 223 -0.67 -10.44 -14.03
N PRO A 224 -0.05 -11.59 -14.30
CA PRO A 224 0.67 -12.33 -13.28
C PRO A 224 1.96 -11.62 -12.88
N LEU A 225 2.41 -11.86 -11.65
CA LEU A 225 3.77 -11.52 -11.24
C LEU A 225 4.73 -12.52 -11.91
N ALA A 226 5.74 -12.03 -12.61
CA ALA A 226 6.58 -12.84 -13.49
C ALA A 226 7.97 -13.09 -12.92
N GLN A 227 8.51 -14.29 -13.17
CA GLN A 227 9.90 -14.62 -12.83
C GLN A 227 10.89 -13.78 -13.63
N ALA A 228 10.58 -13.48 -14.90
CA ALA A 228 11.42 -12.66 -15.78
C ALA A 228 11.58 -11.21 -15.27
N GLU A 229 10.58 -10.72 -14.53
CA GLU A 229 10.59 -9.39 -13.89
C GLU A 229 11.16 -9.45 -12.45
N GLY A 230 11.56 -10.64 -11.99
CA GLY A 230 12.12 -10.85 -10.66
C GLY A 230 11.11 -10.85 -9.52
N HIS A 231 9.80 -10.74 -9.78
CA HIS A 231 8.77 -10.70 -8.73
C HIS A 231 8.53 -12.04 -8.03
N ILE A 232 8.81 -13.15 -8.72
CA ILE A 232 8.68 -14.50 -8.15
C ILE A 232 9.92 -15.33 -8.43
N THR A 233 10.22 -16.25 -7.53
CA THR A 233 11.26 -17.27 -7.73
C THR A 233 10.80 -18.35 -8.71
N ALA A 234 11.72 -19.22 -9.14
CA ALA A 234 11.40 -20.37 -10.00
C ALA A 234 10.37 -21.33 -9.39
N ASN A 235 10.27 -21.39 -8.06
CA ASN A 235 9.26 -22.16 -7.33
C ASN A 235 8.03 -21.33 -6.93
N GLY A 236 7.84 -20.14 -7.52
CA GLY A 236 6.60 -19.35 -7.40
C GLY A 236 6.48 -18.50 -6.13
N ARG A 237 7.52 -18.43 -5.29
CA ARG A 237 7.49 -17.62 -4.06
C ARG A 237 7.69 -16.13 -4.36
N PRO A 238 6.96 -15.21 -3.69
CA PRO A 238 7.16 -13.78 -3.85
C PRO A 238 8.57 -13.33 -3.47
N VAL A 239 9.21 -12.54 -4.35
CA VAL A 239 10.45 -11.81 -4.07
C VAL A 239 10.07 -10.44 -3.53
N ARG A 240 9.78 -10.38 -2.22
CA ARG A 240 9.12 -9.23 -1.57
C ARG A 240 9.82 -7.89 -1.81
N HIS A 241 11.15 -7.83 -1.73
CA HIS A 241 11.88 -6.57 -1.93
C HIS A 241 11.71 -6.01 -3.35
N GLN A 242 11.71 -6.87 -4.36
CA GLN A 242 11.51 -6.45 -5.76
C GLN A 242 10.05 -6.02 -5.97
N ILE A 243 9.09 -6.79 -5.44
CA ILE A 243 7.67 -6.41 -5.49
C ILE A 243 7.42 -5.07 -4.79
N GLN A 244 8.07 -4.82 -3.66
CA GLN A 244 7.96 -3.55 -2.92
C GLN A 244 8.51 -2.37 -3.73
N ALA A 245 9.65 -2.55 -4.42
CA ALA A 245 10.22 -1.52 -5.27
C ALA A 245 9.31 -1.17 -6.47
N ASP A 246 8.65 -2.17 -7.04
CA ASP A 246 7.75 -2.01 -8.18
C ASP A 246 6.28 -1.76 -7.78
N LEU A 247 5.99 -1.72 -6.48
CA LEU A 247 4.64 -1.69 -5.93
C LEU A 247 3.77 -0.56 -6.52
N PRO A 248 4.27 0.69 -6.68
CA PRO A 248 3.47 1.76 -7.30
C PRO A 248 3.00 1.43 -8.71
N MET A 249 3.86 0.80 -9.52
CA MET A 249 3.54 0.38 -10.89
C MET A 249 2.54 -0.77 -10.87
N LEU A 250 2.78 -1.78 -10.03
CA LEU A 250 1.91 -2.94 -9.88
C LEU A 250 0.50 -2.54 -9.43
N MET A 251 0.38 -1.54 -8.56
CA MET A 251 -0.89 -0.99 -8.08
C MET A 251 -1.61 -0.13 -9.12
N ALA A 252 -0.87 0.66 -9.91
CA ALA A 252 -1.46 1.50 -10.96
C ALA A 252 -2.22 0.68 -12.02
N GLU A 253 -1.77 -0.55 -12.26
CA GLU A 253 -2.42 -1.50 -13.18
C GLU A 253 -3.46 -2.41 -12.49
N ALA A 254 -3.70 -2.21 -11.20
CA ALA A 254 -4.62 -3.02 -10.41
C ALA A 254 -5.96 -2.30 -10.21
N PHE A 255 -7.02 -3.08 -10.03
CA PHE A 255 -8.31 -2.58 -9.58
C PHE A 255 -8.36 -2.58 -8.04
N PRO A 256 -8.49 -1.42 -7.37
CA PRO A 256 -8.50 -1.36 -5.91
C PRO A 256 -9.87 -1.75 -5.33
N LEU A 257 -9.85 -2.58 -4.27
CA LEU A 257 -10.98 -2.89 -3.40
C LEU A 257 -10.64 -2.50 -1.96
N PHE A 258 -11.25 -1.43 -1.47
CA PHE A 258 -11.15 -1.06 -0.05
C PHE A 258 -12.14 -1.87 0.78
N MET A 259 -11.65 -2.43 1.90
CA MET A 259 -12.37 -3.41 2.71
C MET A 259 -13.19 -2.81 3.85
N ASN A 260 -12.91 -1.57 4.24
CA ASN A 260 -13.58 -0.87 5.35
C ASN A 260 -14.91 -0.20 4.95
N LEU A 261 -15.35 -0.37 3.69
CA LEU A 261 -16.64 0.10 3.19
C LEU A 261 -17.74 -0.93 3.55
N SER A 262 -18.41 -0.72 4.68
CA SER A 262 -19.60 -1.52 5.05
C SER A 262 -20.80 -1.10 4.20
N VAL A 263 -21.21 -1.93 3.24
CA VAL A 263 -22.55 -1.83 2.62
C VAL A 263 -23.49 -2.73 3.44
N PRO A 264 -24.59 -2.22 4.02
CA PRO A 264 -25.52 -3.06 4.78
C PRO A 264 -26.17 -4.12 3.89
N ALA A 265 -26.08 -5.38 4.31
CA ALA A 265 -26.75 -6.49 3.67
C ALA A 265 -28.25 -6.46 4.00
N GLY A 266 -29.09 -6.37 2.95
CA GLY A 266 -30.49 -6.79 3.03
C GLY A 266 -31.50 -5.81 2.44
N THR A 267 -31.79 -5.97 1.14
CA THR A 267 -33.15 -5.86 0.58
C THR A 267 -33.18 -6.52 -0.81
N SER A 268 -34.11 -7.45 -1.00
CA SER A 268 -34.39 -8.13 -2.28
C SER A 268 -34.81 -7.15 -3.40
N PRO A 269 -34.61 -7.51 -4.68
CA PRO A 269 -34.59 -6.56 -5.77
C PRO A 269 -36.00 -6.20 -6.22
N GLN A 270 -36.41 -4.96 -6.00
CA GLN A 270 -37.45 -4.35 -6.83
C GLN A 270 -36.79 -3.51 -7.93
N GLN A 271 -37.25 -3.82 -9.13
CA GLN A 271 -36.83 -3.29 -10.41
C GLN A 271 -36.84 -1.75 -10.42
N THR A 272 -35.67 -1.13 -10.54
CA THR A 272 -35.52 0.20 -11.13
C THR A 272 -34.19 0.31 -11.87
N THR A 273 -34.26 0.97 -13.01
CA THR A 273 -33.29 1.28 -14.08
C THR A 273 -31.86 1.68 -13.67
N PRO A 274 -30.87 1.51 -14.59
CA PRO A 274 -29.45 1.63 -14.27
C PRO A 274 -28.98 3.10 -14.18
N GLY A 275 -28.28 3.44 -13.11
CA GLY A 275 -27.53 4.68 -13.01
C GLY A 275 -27.32 5.18 -11.58
N VAL A 276 -26.06 5.47 -11.24
CA VAL A 276 -25.53 6.13 -10.04
C VAL A 276 -25.24 5.20 -8.83
N SER A 277 -23.96 4.84 -8.74
CA SER A 277 -23.29 4.29 -7.56
C SER A 277 -23.34 5.29 -6.40
N ASN A 278 -23.74 4.85 -5.20
CA ASN A 278 -23.71 5.67 -3.98
C ASN A 278 -22.26 5.69 -3.44
N MET A 279 -21.41 6.47 -4.11
CA MET A 279 -20.00 6.66 -3.75
C MET A 279 -19.87 7.66 -2.59
N ALA A 280 -18.98 7.40 -1.63
CA ALA A 280 -18.69 8.32 -0.53
C ALA A 280 -18.17 9.66 -1.09
N PHE A 281 -18.42 10.77 -0.39
CA PHE A 281 -18.11 12.08 -0.94
C PHE A 281 -16.61 12.27 -1.20
N PHE A 282 -15.74 11.80 -0.31
CA PHE A 282 -14.30 11.90 -0.53
C PHE A 282 -13.86 11.16 -1.80
N ASP A 283 -14.35 9.94 -2.03
CA ASP A 283 -14.03 9.16 -3.23
C ASP A 283 -14.56 9.84 -4.50
N ARG A 284 -15.76 10.44 -4.40
CA ARG A 284 -16.33 11.27 -5.45
C ARG A 284 -15.47 12.48 -5.73
N LEU A 285 -15.03 13.20 -4.71
CA LEU A 285 -14.15 14.35 -4.81
C LEU A 285 -12.84 13.98 -5.51
N GLN A 286 -12.23 12.85 -5.15
CA GLN A 286 -11.01 12.33 -5.80
C GLN A 286 -11.24 12.01 -7.28
N SER A 287 -12.30 11.25 -7.60
CA SER A 287 -12.63 10.90 -8.99
C SER A 287 -12.96 12.13 -9.84
N GLU A 288 -13.78 13.03 -9.31
CA GLU A 288 -14.25 14.21 -10.04
C GLU A 288 -13.16 15.28 -10.23
N THR A 289 -12.05 15.21 -9.48
CA THR A 289 -10.92 16.13 -9.59
C THR A 289 -9.70 15.51 -10.30
N GLU A 290 -9.76 14.23 -10.69
CA GLU A 290 -8.65 13.49 -11.30
C GLU A 290 -8.04 14.21 -12.50
N GLN A 291 -8.87 14.69 -13.43
CA GLN A 291 -8.40 15.42 -14.61
C GLN A 291 -7.71 16.75 -14.24
N ALA A 292 -8.20 17.44 -13.21
CA ALA A 292 -7.59 18.69 -12.76
C ALA A 292 -6.25 18.42 -12.04
N ARG A 293 -6.19 17.36 -11.23
CA ARG A 293 -4.95 16.89 -10.59
C ARG A 293 -3.88 16.51 -11.61
N ALA A 294 -4.27 15.93 -12.74
CA ALA A 294 -3.34 15.58 -13.81
C ALA A 294 -2.55 16.79 -14.35
N HIS A 295 -3.12 18.01 -14.29
CA HIS A 295 -2.43 19.25 -14.66
C HIS A 295 -1.25 19.53 -13.72
N VAL A 296 -1.42 19.33 -12.41
CA VAL A 296 -0.33 19.48 -11.42
C VAL A 296 0.75 18.42 -11.65
N THR A 297 0.37 17.15 -11.75
CA THR A 297 1.33 16.04 -11.92
C THR A 297 2.04 16.06 -13.28
N GLY A 298 1.45 16.71 -14.28
CA GLY A 298 2.01 16.87 -15.62
C GLY A 298 2.93 18.09 -15.79
N ALA A 299 3.13 18.90 -14.74
CA ALA A 299 3.91 20.13 -14.84
C ALA A 299 5.38 19.86 -15.26
N PRO A 300 5.95 20.62 -16.22
CA PRO A 300 7.30 20.40 -16.72
C PRO A 300 8.40 20.40 -15.65
N VAL A 301 8.18 21.14 -14.55
CA VAL A 301 9.09 21.19 -13.41
C VAL A 301 9.35 19.81 -12.79
N ILE A 302 8.33 18.94 -12.73
CA ILE A 302 8.46 17.60 -12.12
C ILE A 302 9.46 16.75 -12.92
N GLN A 303 9.37 16.81 -14.25
CA GLN A 303 10.33 16.15 -15.13
C GLN A 303 11.71 16.82 -15.06
N ALA A 304 11.76 18.16 -14.98
CA ALA A 304 13.02 18.88 -14.89
C ALA A 304 13.83 18.56 -13.62
N ILE A 305 13.16 18.37 -12.47
CA ILE A 305 13.81 17.93 -11.22
C ILE A 305 14.42 16.54 -11.41
N ARG A 306 13.68 15.59 -12.00
CA ARG A 306 14.16 14.23 -12.25
C ARG A 306 15.37 14.18 -13.19
N GLU A 307 15.41 15.08 -14.17
CA GLU A 307 16.50 15.20 -15.14
C GLU A 307 17.67 16.07 -14.67
N GLY A 308 17.62 16.60 -13.44
CA GLY A 308 18.68 17.46 -12.92
C GLY A 308 18.79 18.82 -13.64
N ARG A 309 17.66 19.32 -14.18
CA ARG A 309 17.54 20.62 -14.88
C ARG A 309 16.90 21.72 -14.05
N PHE A 310 16.53 21.44 -12.81
CA PHE A 310 15.95 22.43 -11.88
C PHE A 310 17.04 23.21 -11.16
N ASP A 311 16.96 24.54 -11.07
CA ASP A 311 18.01 25.36 -10.48
C ASP A 311 17.52 26.26 -9.34
N LEU A 312 18.44 27.02 -8.75
CA LEU A 312 18.14 27.88 -7.61
C LEU A 312 17.08 28.93 -7.94
N GLU A 313 17.10 29.49 -9.15
CA GLU A 313 16.08 30.46 -9.62
C GLU A 313 14.69 29.83 -9.67
N GLY A 314 14.57 28.62 -10.23
CA GLY A 314 13.31 27.87 -10.21
C GLY A 314 12.83 27.56 -8.79
N TYR A 315 13.75 27.23 -7.89
CA TYR A 315 13.43 26.89 -6.51
C TYR A 315 12.98 28.10 -5.68
N THR A 316 13.73 29.21 -5.71
CA THR A 316 13.36 30.42 -4.97
C THR A 316 12.11 31.07 -5.56
N TRP A 317 11.88 30.96 -6.87
CA TRP A 317 10.61 31.36 -7.49
C TRP A 317 9.44 30.55 -6.95
N PHE A 318 9.55 29.21 -6.88
CA PHE A 318 8.51 28.34 -6.33
C PHE A 318 8.23 28.67 -4.85
N LEU A 319 9.27 28.78 -4.02
CA LEU A 319 9.11 29.13 -2.60
C LEU A 319 8.46 30.51 -2.43
N THR A 320 8.79 31.48 -3.30
CA THR A 320 8.13 32.79 -3.30
C THR A 320 6.63 32.65 -3.56
N GLN A 321 6.22 31.84 -4.55
CA GLN A 321 4.81 31.56 -4.81
C GLN A 321 4.14 30.78 -3.68
N ALA A 322 4.88 29.87 -3.03
CA ALA A 322 4.41 29.15 -1.85
C ALA A 322 4.09 30.12 -0.71
N TYR A 323 5.03 31.00 -0.36
CA TYR A 323 4.84 32.02 0.66
C TYR A 323 3.59 32.86 0.40
N HIS A 324 3.40 33.32 -0.83
CA HIS A 324 2.31 34.22 -1.16
C HIS A 324 0.91 33.60 -1.06
N HIS A 325 0.75 32.27 -1.09
CA HIS A 325 -0.54 31.66 -0.77
C HIS A 325 -0.61 31.16 0.68
N VAL A 326 0.48 30.60 1.23
CA VAL A 326 0.51 30.08 2.60
C VAL A 326 0.26 31.17 3.65
N LYS A 327 0.72 32.41 3.39
CA LYS A 327 0.39 33.55 4.27
C LYS A 327 -1.11 33.85 4.39
N HIS A 328 -1.92 33.34 3.46
CA HIS A 328 -3.38 33.47 3.48
C HIS A 328 -4.10 32.24 4.05
N THR A 329 -3.41 31.12 4.29
CA THR A 329 -4.01 29.87 4.77
C THR A 329 -4.80 30.08 6.08
N VAL A 330 -4.17 30.58 7.14
CA VAL A 330 -4.85 30.85 8.42
C VAL A 330 -5.95 31.92 8.28
N PRO A 331 -5.71 33.09 7.63
CA PRO A 331 -6.77 34.06 7.37
C PRO A 331 -7.99 33.51 6.61
N LEU A 332 -7.78 32.62 5.63
CA LEU A 332 -8.86 31.95 4.89
C LEU A 332 -9.63 30.97 5.78
N MET A 333 -8.95 30.19 6.62
CA MET A 333 -9.62 29.31 7.60
C MET A 333 -10.49 30.10 8.58
N MET A 334 -9.97 31.21 9.10
CA MET A 334 -10.74 32.09 9.99
C MET A 334 -11.96 32.70 9.28
N ALA A 335 -11.79 33.15 8.04
CA ALA A 335 -12.89 33.68 7.24
C ALA A 335 -13.94 32.61 6.89
N CYS A 336 -13.49 31.39 6.56
CA CYS A 336 -14.33 30.22 6.31
C CYS A 336 -15.14 29.90 7.56
N GLY A 337 -14.45 29.68 8.68
CA GLY A 337 -15.03 29.42 9.99
C GLY A 337 -16.13 30.44 10.29
N GLY A 338 -15.82 31.73 10.27
CA GLY A 338 -16.79 32.80 10.55
C GLY A 338 -18.04 32.82 9.68
N ARG A 339 -18.05 32.14 8.53
CA ARG A 339 -19.19 32.06 7.60
C ARG A 339 -19.86 30.70 7.52
N LEU A 340 -19.29 29.66 8.12
CA LEU A 340 -19.92 28.34 8.13
C LEU A 340 -21.31 28.41 8.79
N PRO A 341 -22.35 27.82 8.17
CA PRO A 341 -23.68 27.71 8.76
C PRO A 341 -23.69 26.74 9.95
N GLU A 342 -24.70 26.84 10.82
CA GLU A 342 -24.84 26.02 12.03
C GLU A 342 -24.77 24.51 11.76
N ARG A 343 -25.30 24.04 10.62
CA ARG A 343 -25.24 22.61 10.22
C ARG A 343 -23.80 22.08 10.06
N LEU A 344 -22.82 22.96 9.83
CA LEU A 344 -21.40 22.64 9.67
C LEU A 344 -20.59 23.00 10.92
N GLU A 345 -21.21 23.04 12.11
CA GLU A 345 -20.49 23.36 13.35
C GLU A 345 -19.36 22.36 13.66
N PHE A 346 -19.54 21.08 13.30
CA PHE A 346 -18.48 20.07 13.42
C PHE A 346 -17.23 20.42 12.58
N VAL A 347 -17.44 21.07 11.44
CA VAL A 347 -16.37 21.55 10.55
C VAL A 347 -15.63 22.74 11.17
N ARG A 348 -16.35 23.62 11.89
CA ARG A 348 -15.72 24.74 12.61
C ARG A 348 -14.73 24.24 13.66
N LYS A 349 -15.04 23.14 14.35
CA LYS A 349 -14.12 22.51 15.30
C LYS A 349 -12.84 22.04 14.60
N ALA A 350 -12.98 21.34 13.47
CA ALA A 350 -11.83 20.90 12.67
C ALA A 350 -10.94 22.09 12.24
N LEU A 351 -11.53 23.21 11.81
CA LEU A 351 -10.77 24.40 11.44
C LEU A 351 -9.96 25.00 12.60
N VAL A 352 -10.39 24.85 13.86
CA VAL A 352 -9.60 25.35 15.00
C VAL A 352 -8.31 24.55 15.14
N GLU A 353 -8.40 23.22 15.05
CA GLU A 353 -7.24 22.32 15.13
C GLU A 353 -6.25 22.63 13.99
N TYR A 354 -6.75 22.74 12.75
CA TYR A 354 -5.92 23.14 11.59
C TYR A 354 -5.29 24.54 11.71
N ILE A 355 -5.97 25.51 12.33
CA ILE A 355 -5.41 26.86 12.53
C ILE A 355 -4.23 26.82 13.50
N GLU A 356 -4.30 25.99 14.55
CA GLU A 356 -3.22 25.86 15.52
C GLU A 356 -1.96 25.27 14.87
N GLU A 357 -2.14 24.31 13.97
CA GLU A 357 -1.05 23.68 13.21
C GLU A 357 -0.43 24.64 12.19
N GLU A 358 -1.24 25.31 11.37
CA GLU A 358 -0.77 26.16 10.27
C GLU A 358 -0.19 27.52 10.72
N TYR A 359 -0.22 27.81 12.01
CA TYR A 359 0.20 29.09 12.54
C TYR A 359 1.71 29.30 12.39
N GLY A 360 2.09 30.27 11.55
CA GLY A 360 3.50 30.64 11.35
C GLY A 360 4.22 29.86 10.25
N HIS A 361 3.58 28.91 9.56
CA HIS A 361 4.19 28.16 8.44
C HIS A 361 4.73 29.08 7.33
N HIS A 362 4.08 30.21 7.06
CA HIS A 362 4.57 31.20 6.09
C HIS A 362 5.94 31.79 6.46
N GLU A 363 6.30 31.87 7.75
CA GLU A 363 7.62 32.32 8.19
C GLU A 363 8.70 31.26 7.94
N TRP A 364 8.35 29.97 7.96
CA TRP A 364 9.30 28.90 7.59
C TRP A 364 9.75 29.04 6.14
N ILE A 365 8.83 29.37 5.23
CA ILE A 365 9.15 29.61 3.81
C ILE A 365 10.08 30.83 3.66
N LEU A 366 9.84 31.90 4.41
CA LEU A 366 10.72 33.08 4.39
C LEU A 366 12.13 32.76 4.92
N ASN A 367 12.23 31.92 5.95
CA ASN A 367 13.52 31.45 6.47
C ASN A 367 14.23 30.53 5.46
N ASP A 368 13.49 29.67 4.74
CA ASP A 368 14.03 28.82 3.68
C ASP A 368 14.58 29.66 2.52
N LEU A 369 13.86 30.71 2.11
CA LEU A 369 14.28 31.69 1.11
C LEU A 369 15.53 32.47 1.57
N GLU A 370 15.60 32.90 2.83
CA GLU A 370 16.79 33.53 3.41
C GLU A 370 17.99 32.57 3.41
N ALA A 371 17.78 31.28 3.71
CA ALA A 371 18.81 30.25 3.63
C ALA A 371 19.27 29.95 2.18
N CYS A 372 18.46 30.29 1.18
CA CYS A 372 18.82 30.28 -0.24
C CYS A 372 19.55 31.56 -0.68
N GLY A 373 19.64 32.58 0.18
CA GLY A 373 20.30 33.86 -0.10
C GLY A 373 19.38 34.98 -0.60
N GLU A 374 18.05 34.80 -0.51
CA GLU A 374 17.07 35.81 -0.93
C GLU A 374 16.77 36.83 0.19
N ASP A 375 16.29 38.02 -0.18
CA ASP A 375 15.82 39.05 0.77
C ASP A 375 14.35 38.77 1.16
N LYS A 376 14.17 38.19 2.36
CA LYS A 376 12.85 37.85 2.87
C LYS A 376 11.91 39.05 3.03
N GLU A 377 12.41 40.25 3.29
CA GLU A 377 11.57 41.44 3.44
C GLU A 377 11.11 41.98 2.08
N ALA A 378 11.97 41.88 1.06
CA ALA A 378 11.58 42.16 -0.32
C ALA A 378 10.47 41.20 -0.79
N ILE A 379 10.59 39.90 -0.49
CA ILE A 379 9.58 38.89 -0.80
C ILE A 379 8.29 39.14 0.00
N ARG A 380 8.39 39.46 1.29
CA ARG A 380 7.25 39.73 2.17
C ARG A 380 6.34 40.83 1.60
N HIS A 381 6.94 41.88 1.06
CA HIS A 381 6.28 43.02 0.45
C HIS A 381 6.09 42.91 -1.08
N GLY A 382 6.52 41.80 -1.67
CA GLY A 382 6.39 41.49 -3.09
C GLY A 382 4.95 41.17 -3.51
N GLN A 383 4.81 40.80 -4.79
CA GLN A 383 3.54 40.39 -5.38
C GLN A 383 3.63 38.95 -5.89
N PRO A 384 2.58 38.13 -5.70
CA PRO A 384 2.51 36.81 -6.30
C PRO A 384 2.43 36.85 -7.83
N ASP A 385 2.68 35.70 -8.45
CA ASP A 385 2.25 35.42 -9.80
C ASP A 385 0.72 35.53 -9.92
N THR A 386 0.25 35.82 -11.13
CA THR A 386 -1.18 35.96 -11.44
C THR A 386 -1.98 34.74 -11.01
N SER A 387 -1.43 33.52 -11.18
CA SER A 387 -2.14 32.28 -10.86
C SER A 387 -2.40 32.16 -9.35
N ILE A 388 -1.43 32.55 -8.53
CA ILE A 388 -1.53 32.54 -7.06
C ILE A 388 -2.45 33.67 -6.58
N GLU A 389 -2.34 34.87 -7.13
CA GLU A 389 -3.24 35.98 -6.81
C GLU A 389 -4.71 35.59 -7.09
N LEU A 390 -4.97 35.03 -8.27
CA LEU A 390 -6.31 34.58 -8.64
C LEU A 390 -6.81 33.44 -7.75
N MET A 391 -5.93 32.53 -7.32
CA MET A 391 -6.29 31.44 -6.42
C MET A 391 -6.75 31.97 -5.06
N VAL A 392 -5.97 32.88 -4.47
CA VAL A 392 -6.28 33.50 -3.18
C VAL A 392 -7.56 34.34 -3.28
N ALA A 393 -7.66 35.20 -4.31
CA ALA A 393 -8.84 36.03 -4.53
C ALA A 393 -10.10 35.20 -4.74
N TYR A 394 -10.02 34.12 -5.53
CA TYR A 394 -11.13 33.19 -5.76
C TYR A 394 -11.63 32.56 -4.44
N LEU A 395 -10.72 32.12 -3.57
CA LEU A 395 -11.10 31.48 -2.31
C LEU A 395 -11.76 32.45 -1.33
N TYR A 396 -11.20 33.66 -1.17
CA TYR A 396 -11.87 34.71 -0.40
C TYR A 396 -13.26 35.03 -0.96
N ASP A 397 -13.40 35.08 -2.28
CA ASP A 397 -14.67 35.35 -2.94
C ASP A 397 -15.71 34.25 -2.68
N ARG A 398 -15.31 32.98 -2.82
CA ARG A 398 -16.16 31.82 -2.54
C ARG A 398 -16.61 31.79 -1.08
N ILE A 399 -15.72 32.11 -0.15
CA ILE A 399 -16.07 32.22 1.27
C ILE A 399 -17.02 33.39 1.52
N GLN A 400 -16.74 34.55 0.94
CA GLN A 400 -17.47 35.80 1.22
C GLN A 400 -18.86 35.86 0.58
N ARG A 401 -18.98 35.42 -0.68
CA ARG A 401 -20.19 35.58 -1.51
C ARG A 401 -20.81 34.25 -1.93
N GLY A 402 -20.03 33.18 -1.95
CA GLY A 402 -20.46 31.85 -2.34
C GLY A 402 -20.69 30.92 -1.14
N ASN A 403 -20.38 29.64 -1.34
CA ASN A 403 -20.44 28.65 -0.29
C ASN A 403 -19.08 28.57 0.44
N PRO A 404 -19.03 28.81 1.77
CA PRO A 404 -17.78 28.75 2.54
C PRO A 404 -17.12 27.37 2.58
N ALA A 405 -17.88 26.28 2.40
CA ALA A 405 -17.32 24.93 2.30
C ALA A 405 -16.34 24.79 1.12
N ALA A 406 -16.42 25.65 0.09
CA ALA A 406 -15.48 25.70 -1.01
C ALA A 406 -14.00 25.78 -0.58
N PHE A 407 -13.71 26.33 0.62
CA PHE A 407 -12.37 26.36 1.17
C PHE A 407 -11.70 24.97 1.22
N PHE A 408 -12.45 23.90 1.54
CA PHE A 408 -11.90 22.54 1.59
C PHE A 408 -11.45 22.00 0.24
N GLY A 409 -11.85 22.65 -0.87
CA GLY A 409 -11.26 22.39 -2.18
C GLY A 409 -9.78 22.76 -2.25
N MET A 410 -9.34 23.82 -1.54
CA MET A 410 -7.91 24.15 -1.40
C MET A 410 -7.18 23.12 -0.55
N VAL A 411 -7.76 22.77 0.60
CA VAL A 411 -7.18 21.78 1.53
C VAL A 411 -6.95 20.45 0.80
N GLN A 412 -7.94 19.97 0.04
CA GLN A 412 -7.82 18.77 -0.81
C GLN A 412 -6.61 18.82 -1.77
N VAL A 413 -6.30 19.97 -2.36
CA VAL A 413 -5.17 20.12 -3.30
C VAL A 413 -3.84 20.13 -2.55
N LEU A 414 -3.77 20.87 -1.43
CA LEU A 414 -2.54 20.99 -0.66
C LEU A 414 -2.18 19.67 0.05
N GLU A 415 -3.13 19.02 0.70
CA GLU A 415 -2.97 17.70 1.33
C GLU A 415 -2.66 16.61 0.27
N GLY A 416 -3.44 16.57 -0.82
CA GLY A 416 -3.28 15.55 -1.86
C GLY A 416 -2.00 15.66 -2.68
N THR A 417 -1.43 16.86 -2.83
CA THR A 417 -0.18 17.07 -3.58
C THR A 417 1.06 16.89 -2.70
N SER A 418 0.95 17.17 -1.40
CA SER A 418 2.09 17.12 -0.47
C SER A 418 2.51 15.67 -0.14
N ILE A 419 1.55 14.77 0.01
CA ILE A 419 1.80 13.36 0.39
C ILE A 419 2.47 12.56 -0.73
N GLU A 420 2.09 12.76 -1.99
CA GLU A 420 2.55 11.92 -3.11
C GLU A 420 3.88 12.38 -3.74
N LEU A 421 4.24 13.67 -3.61
CA LEU A 421 5.32 14.27 -4.41
C LEU A 421 6.34 15.09 -3.61
N ALA A 422 5.98 15.67 -2.46
CA ALA A 422 6.81 16.72 -1.85
C ALA A 422 8.14 16.19 -1.27
N THR A 423 8.13 15.09 -0.51
CA THR A 423 9.36 14.58 0.16
C THR A 423 10.40 14.07 -0.85
N PRO A 424 10.07 13.18 -1.80
CA PRO A 424 11.06 12.68 -2.75
C PRO A 424 11.59 13.78 -3.69
N LEU A 425 10.74 14.75 -4.08
CA LEU A 425 11.19 15.89 -4.88
C LEU A 425 12.04 16.84 -4.05
N GLY A 426 11.68 17.11 -2.79
CA GLY A 426 12.45 17.94 -1.87
C GLY A 426 13.88 17.42 -1.67
N GLU A 427 14.04 16.12 -1.41
CA GLU A 427 15.36 15.47 -1.31
C GLU A 427 16.16 15.57 -2.62
N ALA A 428 15.50 15.36 -3.78
CA ALA A 428 16.13 15.48 -5.07
C ALA A 428 16.64 16.91 -5.34
N ILE A 429 15.81 17.92 -5.07
CA ILE A 429 16.15 19.34 -5.22
C ILE A 429 17.30 19.71 -4.27
N GLN A 430 17.21 19.31 -3.00
CA GLN A 430 18.25 19.60 -2.01
C GLN A 430 19.61 19.06 -2.45
N LYS A 431 19.65 17.79 -2.86
CA LYS A 431 20.86 17.14 -3.36
C LYS A 431 21.40 17.81 -4.63
N GLN A 432 20.51 18.20 -5.54
CA GLN A 432 20.88 18.81 -6.81
C GLN A 432 21.45 20.23 -6.63
N LEU A 433 20.88 21.03 -5.73
CA LEU A 433 21.29 22.41 -5.50
C LEU A 433 22.40 22.55 -4.44
N GLY A 434 22.65 21.51 -3.65
CA GLY A 434 23.65 21.55 -2.57
C GLY A 434 23.30 22.52 -1.45
N LEU A 435 22.00 22.74 -1.24
CA LEU A 435 21.47 23.68 -0.24
C LEU A 435 21.40 23.04 1.15
N PRO A 436 21.50 23.84 2.23
CA PRO A 436 21.47 23.35 3.59
C PRO A 436 20.07 22.87 4.01
N ASN A 437 19.97 22.05 5.07
CA ASN A 437 18.67 21.60 5.61
C ASN A 437 17.76 22.77 6.02
N GLN A 438 18.35 23.90 6.43
CA GLN A 438 17.61 25.12 6.78
C GLN A 438 16.88 25.76 5.58
N ALA A 439 17.16 25.34 4.35
CA ALA A 439 16.46 25.81 3.16
C ALA A 439 15.23 24.96 2.79
N PHE A 440 14.90 23.92 3.57
CA PHE A 440 13.85 22.94 3.24
C PHE A 440 12.86 22.72 4.40
N SER A 441 12.84 23.61 5.39
CA SER A 441 11.99 23.43 6.57
C SER A 441 10.51 23.30 6.21
N TYR A 442 10.04 24.09 5.23
CA TYR A 442 8.66 24.03 4.73
C TYR A 442 8.34 22.73 3.98
N LEU A 443 9.21 22.30 3.06
CA LEU A 443 8.97 21.10 2.27
C LEU A 443 9.06 19.82 3.11
N TYR A 444 9.91 19.80 4.13
CA TYR A 444 10.01 18.66 5.04
C TYR A 444 8.94 18.64 6.12
N SER A 445 8.44 19.80 6.57
CA SER A 445 7.30 19.83 7.48
C SER A 445 6.01 19.33 6.82
N HIS A 446 5.76 19.69 5.55
CA HIS A 446 4.59 19.18 4.81
C HIS A 446 4.78 17.77 4.21
N GLY A 447 5.99 17.21 4.26
CA GLY A 447 6.31 15.88 3.74
C GLY A 447 6.37 14.77 4.80
N ALA A 448 6.47 15.14 6.08
CA ALA A 448 6.62 14.22 7.22
C ALA A 448 5.45 14.26 8.23
N LEU A 449 4.48 15.15 8.02
CA LEU A 449 3.23 15.33 8.78
C LEU A 449 2.09 15.28 7.74
N ASP A 450 1.03 14.48 7.80
CA ASP A 450 0.54 13.55 8.82
C ASP A 450 -0.45 12.57 8.11
N GLN A 451 -0.23 11.25 8.16
CA GLN A 451 -1.24 10.29 7.65
C GLN A 451 -2.57 10.45 8.41
N ASP A 452 -2.48 10.88 9.68
CA ASP A 452 -3.61 11.17 10.55
C ASP A 452 -4.40 12.40 10.06
N HIS A 453 -3.76 13.45 9.50
CA HIS A 453 -4.43 14.62 8.91
C HIS A 453 -5.18 14.25 7.64
N PHE A 454 -4.61 13.37 6.82
CA PHE A 454 -5.29 12.89 5.61
C PHE A 454 -6.51 12.03 5.92
N GLU A 455 -6.42 11.14 6.92
CA GLU A 455 -7.57 10.37 7.40
C GLU A 455 -8.63 11.26 8.06
N PHE A 456 -8.21 12.24 8.86
CA PHE A 456 -9.09 13.24 9.46
C PHE A 456 -9.83 14.03 8.38
N PHE A 457 -9.13 14.51 7.36
CA PHE A 457 -9.71 15.23 6.23
C PHE A 457 -10.68 14.34 5.43
N ARG A 458 -10.33 13.07 5.17
CA ARG A 458 -11.22 12.11 4.50
C ARG A 458 -12.54 11.94 5.27
N ASN A 459 -12.46 11.75 6.57
CA ASN A 459 -13.64 11.58 7.42
C ASN A 459 -14.47 12.87 7.44
N LEU A 460 -13.83 14.03 7.60
CA LEU A 460 -14.48 15.34 7.54
C LEU A 460 -15.24 15.53 6.22
N MET A 461 -14.65 15.16 5.09
CA MET A 461 -15.33 15.23 3.78
C MET A 461 -16.52 14.27 3.74
N ASN A 462 -16.36 13.02 4.17
CA ASN A 462 -17.47 12.06 4.16
C ASN A 462 -18.65 12.46 5.05
N ASP A 463 -18.40 13.23 6.11
CA ASP A 463 -19.43 13.79 6.99
C ASP A 463 -20.17 15.00 6.38
N ILE A 464 -19.64 15.62 5.31
CA ILE A 464 -20.33 16.66 4.56
C ILE A 464 -21.34 16.00 3.60
N THR A 465 -22.60 15.97 4.00
CA THR A 465 -23.66 15.28 3.24
C THR A 465 -24.49 16.20 2.34
N ASP A 466 -24.42 17.52 2.53
CA ASP A 466 -25.20 18.48 1.75
C ASP A 466 -24.66 18.57 0.30
N PRO A 467 -25.48 18.31 -0.73
CA PRO A 467 -25.01 18.31 -2.12
C PRO A 467 -24.45 19.64 -2.62
N GLU A 468 -24.93 20.78 -2.11
CA GLU A 468 -24.41 22.11 -2.49
C GLU A 468 -23.04 22.37 -1.88
N ASP A 469 -22.82 21.92 -0.63
CA ASP A 469 -21.51 21.97 0.02
C ASP A 469 -20.50 21.08 -0.71
N GLN A 470 -20.90 19.84 -1.02
CA GLN A 470 -20.10 18.89 -1.79
C GLN A 470 -19.71 19.43 -3.17
N GLN A 471 -20.68 19.98 -3.90
CA GLN A 471 -20.43 20.53 -5.23
C GLN A 471 -19.51 21.76 -5.17
N ALA A 472 -19.68 22.62 -4.17
CA ALA A 472 -18.81 23.78 -3.98
C ALA A 472 -17.35 23.38 -3.72
N ILE A 473 -17.12 22.32 -2.93
CA ILE A 473 -15.79 21.76 -2.67
C ILE A 473 -15.16 21.21 -3.95
N ILE A 474 -15.90 20.41 -4.74
CA ILE A 474 -15.41 19.85 -6.01
C ILE A 474 -15.00 20.94 -6.99
N GLU A 475 -15.86 21.97 -7.17
CA GLU A 475 -15.57 23.08 -8.08
C GLU A 475 -14.36 23.89 -7.63
N ALA A 476 -14.24 24.15 -6.34
CA ALA A 476 -13.10 24.85 -5.79
C ALA A 476 -11.82 24.03 -5.95
N ALA A 477 -11.85 22.72 -5.68
CA ALA A 477 -10.70 21.83 -5.91
C ALA A 477 -10.25 21.84 -7.38
N ARG A 478 -11.18 21.75 -8.34
CA ARG A 478 -10.86 21.86 -9.78
C ARG A 478 -10.19 23.19 -10.13
N MET A 479 -10.70 24.30 -9.58
CA MET A 479 -10.13 25.63 -9.81
C MET A 479 -8.74 25.77 -9.19
N VAL A 480 -8.56 25.31 -7.95
CA VAL A 480 -7.28 25.36 -7.25
C VAL A 480 -6.25 24.48 -7.93
N TYR A 481 -6.59 23.24 -8.32
CA TYR A 481 -5.70 22.38 -9.11
C TYR A 481 -5.24 23.06 -10.40
N ARG A 482 -6.16 23.73 -11.10
CA ARG A 482 -5.81 24.47 -12.31
C ARG A 482 -4.83 25.61 -12.02
N LEU A 483 -5.16 26.51 -11.10
CA LEU A 483 -4.35 27.69 -10.81
C LEU A 483 -3.00 27.34 -10.19
N TYR A 484 -2.96 26.34 -9.30
CA TYR A 484 -1.72 25.82 -8.74
C TYR A 484 -0.87 25.12 -9.81
N GLY A 485 -1.51 24.34 -10.69
CA GLY A 485 -0.83 23.76 -11.84
C GLY A 485 -0.29 24.81 -12.81
N ASP A 486 -1.02 25.88 -13.08
CA ASP A 486 -0.57 27.02 -13.91
C ASP A 486 0.67 27.72 -13.28
N MET A 487 0.71 27.84 -11.95
CA MET A 487 1.91 28.30 -11.23
C MET A 487 3.09 27.34 -11.46
N LEU A 488 2.90 26.02 -11.32
CA LEU A 488 3.98 25.04 -11.52
C LEU A 488 4.48 25.01 -12.98
N HIS A 489 3.62 25.27 -13.95
CA HIS A 489 4.00 25.40 -15.36
C HIS A 489 4.78 26.69 -15.65
N SER A 490 4.58 27.72 -14.84
CA SER A 490 5.24 29.03 -14.98
C SER A 490 6.62 29.08 -14.31
N ILE A 491 7.01 28.02 -13.59
CA ILE A 491 8.33 27.92 -12.96
C ILE A 491 9.43 28.06 -14.04
N PRO A 492 10.40 28.97 -13.87
CA PRO A 492 11.51 29.10 -14.81
C PRO A 492 12.37 27.84 -14.81
N LEU A 493 12.63 27.28 -15.99
CA LEU A 493 13.44 26.06 -16.17
C LEU A 493 14.60 26.32 -17.13
N ARG A 494 15.74 25.68 -16.89
CA ARG A 494 16.87 25.70 -17.83
C ARG A 494 16.50 25.03 -19.16
N ALA A 495 16.83 25.70 -20.27
CA ALA A 495 16.72 25.13 -21.61
C ALA A 495 17.62 23.88 -21.76
N HIS A 496 17.19 22.93 -22.59
CA HIS A 496 18.06 21.81 -23.01
C HIS A 496 19.25 22.38 -23.78
N GLY A 497 20.43 22.34 -23.17
CA GLY A 497 21.66 22.72 -23.85
C GLY A 497 21.88 21.84 -25.08
N LYS A 498 22.00 22.47 -26.26
CA LYS A 498 22.64 21.85 -27.43
C LYS A 498 24.01 21.31 -27.01
N GLU A 499 24.34 20.12 -27.50
CA GLU A 499 25.65 19.47 -27.43
C GLU A 499 26.80 20.46 -27.23
N GLN A 500 27.51 20.31 -26.11
CA GLN A 500 28.87 20.83 -25.97
C GLN A 500 29.74 20.15 -27.05
N ARG A 501 29.80 20.77 -28.24
CA ARG A 501 30.90 20.52 -29.16
C ARG A 501 32.18 20.87 -28.43
N HIS A 502 33.01 19.86 -28.21
CA HIS A 502 34.43 20.01 -27.92
C HIS A 502 35.04 20.98 -28.94
N GLU A 503 35.30 22.22 -28.54
CA GLU A 503 36.42 22.99 -29.08
C GLU A 503 37.63 22.69 -28.19
N ALA A 504 38.40 21.68 -28.62
CA ALA A 504 39.77 21.53 -28.19
C ALA A 504 40.61 22.55 -28.96
N ALA A 505 41.22 23.48 -28.21
CA ALA A 505 42.35 24.29 -28.64
C ALA A 505 43.64 23.45 -28.70
#